data_AF-A0A517ZNV3-F1
#
_entry.id   AF-A0A517ZNV3-F1
#
_cell.length_a   1.000
_cell.length_b   1.000
_cell.length_c   1.000
_cell.angle_alpha   90.00
_cell.angle_beta   90.00
_cell.angle_gamma   90.00
#
_symmetry.space_group_name_H-M   'P 1'
#
loop_
_entity.id
_entity.type
_entity.pdbx_description
1 polymer ?
#
loop_
_entity_poly.entity_id
_entity_poly.type
_entity_poly.pdbx_seq_one_letter_code
_entity_poly.pdbx_strand_id
1 'polypeptide(L)'
;MCSAAACGLDFRVSIVSIFCRVDDKQIPLYRVIWISATPHFCGEVDCQCEGLHEVALEGGETVWAKSVETEMLMEMIEEWQSCD
;
A
#
# COMPACT_ATOMS: atom_id res chain seq x y z
N MET A 1 13.25 -44.89 5.34
CA MET A 1 14.71 -44.78 5.57
C MET A 1 15.20 -43.62 4.71
N CYS A 2 15.93 -42.68 5.31
CA CYS A 2 16.23 -41.34 4.81
C CYS A 2 16.99 -41.28 3.47
N SER A 3 16.75 -40.20 2.71
CA SER A 3 17.84 -39.29 2.31
C SER A 3 17.29 -37.91 1.98
N ALA A 4 17.72 -36.92 2.76
CA ALA A 4 17.56 -35.51 2.49
C ALA A 4 18.75 -35.04 1.66
N ALA A 5 18.51 -34.45 0.50
CA ALA A 5 19.50 -33.70 -0.25
C ALA A 5 18.86 -32.39 -0.74
N ALA A 6 19.34 -31.31 -0.14
CA ALA A 6 18.93 -29.92 -0.27
C ALA A 6 18.85 -29.42 -1.72
N CYS A 7 17.68 -28.92 -2.14
CA CYS A 7 17.52 -27.69 -2.90
C CYS A 7 16.01 -27.40 -3.03
N GLY A 8 15.59 -26.15 -2.86
CA GLY A 8 14.26 -25.70 -3.30
C GLY A 8 13.43 -25.08 -2.20
N LEU A 9 13.72 -23.80 -1.93
CA LEU A 9 12.78 -22.73 -1.59
C LEU A 9 11.69 -23.09 -0.58
N ASP A 10 11.87 -22.59 0.65
CA ASP A 10 10.79 -22.31 1.59
C ASP A 10 9.80 -21.35 0.90
N PHE A 11 8.84 -21.91 0.15
CA PHE A 11 7.74 -21.15 -0.45
C PHE A 11 6.80 -20.77 0.71
N ARG A 12 7.22 -19.77 1.49
CA ARG A 12 6.28 -18.99 2.27
C ARG A 12 5.38 -18.29 1.28
N VAL A 13 4.15 -18.77 1.15
CA VAL A 13 3.06 -17.91 0.70
C VAL A 13 3.03 -16.75 1.71
N SER A 14 3.59 -15.61 1.34
CA SER A 14 3.27 -14.36 2.03
C SER A 14 1.77 -14.18 1.86
N ILE A 15 1.00 -14.42 2.92
CA ILE A 15 -0.41 -14.05 2.92
C ILE A 15 -0.44 -12.53 3.08
N VAL A 16 -0.23 -11.82 1.98
CA VAL A 16 -0.39 -10.37 1.91
C VAL A 16 -1.87 -10.09 2.12
N SER A 17 -2.17 -9.24 3.10
CA SER A 17 -3.54 -8.77 3.30
C SER A 17 -3.98 -8.02 2.05
N ILE A 18 -5.18 -8.34 1.54
CA ILE A 18 -5.80 -7.56 0.46
C ILE A 18 -6.28 -6.18 0.93
N PHE A 19 -6.14 -5.86 2.22
CA PHE A 19 -6.46 -4.57 2.81
C PHE A 19 -5.19 -3.86 3.28
N CYS A 20 -5.07 -2.58 2.94
CA CYS A 20 -4.13 -1.64 3.53
C CYS A 20 -4.83 -0.73 4.55
N ARG A 21 -4.07 -0.12 5.47
CA ARG A 21 -4.58 0.88 6.40
C ARG A 21 -3.99 2.24 6.06
N VAL A 22 -4.86 3.23 5.80
CA VAL A 22 -4.48 4.62 5.57
C VAL A 22 -5.40 5.50 6.40
N ASP A 23 -4.85 6.35 7.28
CA ASP A 23 -5.63 7.26 8.12
C ASP A 23 -6.81 6.53 8.82
N ASP A 24 -6.46 5.44 9.49
CA ASP A 24 -7.37 4.52 10.20
C ASP A 24 -8.46 3.83 9.37
N LYS A 25 -8.44 3.96 8.04
CA LYS A 25 -9.36 3.29 7.13
C LYS A 25 -8.75 2.00 6.61
N GLN A 26 -9.50 0.91 6.68
CA GLN A 26 -9.15 -0.35 6.02
C GLN A 26 -9.64 -0.29 4.57
N ILE A 27 -8.70 -0.22 3.62
CA ILE A 27 -8.98 0.00 2.21
C ILE A 27 -8.56 -1.26 1.44
N PRO A 28 -9.45 -1.88 0.65
CA PRO A 28 -9.04 -2.96 -0.25
C PRO A 28 -8.04 -2.44 -1.30
N LEU A 29 -6.92 -3.15 -1.49
CA LEU A 29 -5.86 -2.77 -2.43
C LEU A 29 -6.40 -2.55 -3.85
N TYR A 30 -7.37 -3.38 -4.30
CA TYR A 30 -7.96 -3.27 -5.64
C TYR A 30 -8.72 -1.95 -5.88
N ARG A 31 -9.07 -1.21 -4.82
CA ARG A 31 -9.72 0.10 -4.95
C ARG A 31 -8.73 1.23 -5.20
N VAL A 32 -7.43 1.03 -4.95
CA VAL A 32 -6.42 2.08 -5.13
C VAL A 32 -6.16 2.27 -6.62
N ILE A 33 -6.36 3.49 -7.12
CA ILE A 33 -6.17 3.84 -8.53
C ILE A 33 -4.78 4.44 -8.76
N TRP A 34 -4.39 5.39 -7.92
CA TRP A 34 -3.06 6.00 -7.94
C TRP A 34 -2.71 6.60 -6.58
N ILE A 35 -1.41 6.77 -6.35
CA ILE A 35 -0.85 7.41 -5.16
C ILE A 35 0.02 8.57 -5.64
N SER A 36 -0.22 9.77 -5.09
CA SER A 36 0.61 10.93 -5.41
C SER A 36 2.02 10.69 -4.91
N ALA A 37 3.02 10.92 -5.78
CA ALA A 37 4.43 10.89 -5.39
C ALA A 37 4.86 12.17 -4.65
N THR A 38 4.08 13.25 -4.73
CA THR A 38 4.37 14.53 -4.09
C THR A 38 3.32 14.82 -3.02
N PRO A 39 3.72 15.18 -1.79
CA PRO A 39 2.75 15.58 -0.77
C PRO A 39 2.03 16.87 -1.14
N HIS A 40 0.84 17.06 -0.59
CA HIS A 40 0.04 18.26 -0.79
C HIS A 40 0.65 19.46 -0.06
N PHE A 41 0.81 20.58 -0.77
CA PHE A 41 1.24 21.86 -0.22
C PHE A 41 0.47 22.98 -0.91
N CYS A 42 -0.51 23.57 -0.22
CA CYS A 42 -1.33 24.66 -0.76
C CYS A 42 -1.11 25.99 -0.03
N GLY A 43 -0.53 25.96 1.19
CA GLY A 43 -0.27 27.15 1.99
C GLY A 43 -1.50 27.74 2.68
N GLU A 44 -2.67 27.09 2.58
CA GLU A 44 -3.87 27.51 3.31
C GLU A 44 -3.76 27.14 4.79
N VAL A 45 -4.05 28.12 5.67
CA VAL A 45 -3.83 27.99 7.12
C VAL A 45 -4.67 26.87 7.74
N ASP A 46 -5.86 26.62 7.19
CA ASP A 46 -6.80 25.63 7.71
C ASP A 46 -6.69 24.26 7.01
N CYS A 47 -5.70 24.08 6.12
CA CYS A 47 -5.47 22.82 5.41
C CYS A 47 -5.11 21.69 6.40
N GLN A 48 -5.90 20.61 6.37
CA GLN A 48 -5.66 19.44 7.24
C GLN A 48 -4.85 18.33 6.55
N CYS A 49 -4.52 18.48 5.27
CA CYS A 49 -3.78 17.50 4.48
C CYS A 49 -2.40 17.97 4.03
N GLU A 50 -1.95 19.14 4.48
CA GLU A 50 -0.61 19.66 4.18
C GLU A 50 0.46 18.64 4.60
N GLY A 51 1.38 18.31 3.68
CA GLY A 51 2.43 17.31 3.90
C GLY A 51 1.98 15.84 3.80
N LEU A 52 0.71 15.55 3.52
CA LEU A 52 0.22 14.20 3.25
C LEU A 52 0.17 13.92 1.74
N HIS A 53 0.28 12.64 1.36
CA HIS A 53 0.14 12.18 -0.01
C HIS A 53 -1.32 11.84 -0.29
N GLU A 54 -1.78 12.25 -1.46
CA GLU A 54 -3.12 11.89 -1.92
C GLU A 54 -3.14 10.45 -2.44
N VAL A 55 -4.12 9.66 -2.01
CA VAL A 55 -4.39 8.32 -2.54
C VAL A 55 -5.80 8.31 -3.11
N ALA A 56 -5.89 8.16 -4.43
CA ALA A 56 -7.17 8.10 -5.12
C ALA A 56 -7.73 6.68 -5.09
N LEU A 57 -9.02 6.60 -4.77
CA LEU A 57 -9.78 5.37 -4.73
C LEU A 57 -10.80 5.33 -5.87
N GLU A 58 -11.19 4.10 -6.23
CA GLU A 58 -12.28 3.85 -7.16
C GLU A 58 -13.56 4.57 -6.71
N GLY A 59 -14.26 5.23 -7.64
CA GLY A 59 -15.46 6.00 -7.37
C GLY A 59 -15.23 7.49 -7.12
N GLY A 60 -13.98 7.97 -7.28
CA GLY A 60 -13.65 9.38 -7.12
C GLY A 60 -13.48 9.82 -5.67
N GLU A 61 -13.32 8.86 -4.75
CA GLU A 61 -12.97 9.12 -3.36
C GLU A 61 -11.45 9.29 -3.21
N THR A 62 -11.04 10.03 -2.18
CA THR A 62 -9.63 10.28 -1.86
C THR A 62 -9.39 10.07 -0.38
N VAL A 63 -8.24 9.50 -0.03
CA VAL A 63 -7.70 9.51 1.34
C VAL A 63 -6.31 10.14 1.36
N TRP A 64 -5.89 10.59 2.55
CA TRP A 64 -4.60 11.26 2.76
C TRP A 64 -3.67 10.36 3.57
N ALA A 65 -2.51 10.04 3.01
CA ALA A 65 -1.54 9.11 3.58
C ALA A 65 -0.28 9.82 4.05
N LYS A 66 0.29 9.39 5.17
CA LYS A 66 1.66 9.74 5.56
C LYS A 66 2.66 9.06 4.63
N SER A 67 3.87 9.60 4.52
CA SER A 67 4.92 9.01 3.68
C SER A 67 5.15 7.52 3.96
N VAL A 68 5.17 7.12 5.24
CA VAL A 68 5.32 5.70 5.62
C VAL A 68 4.14 4.83 5.16
N GLU A 69 2.92 5.36 5.19
CA GLU A 69 1.74 4.62 4.72
C GLU A 69 1.78 4.49 3.19
N THR A 70 2.26 5.52 2.48
CA THR A 70 2.50 5.49 1.03
C THR A 70 3.54 4.43 0.65
N GLU A 71 4.68 4.39 1.35
CA GLU A 71 5.74 3.40 1.11
C GLU A 71 5.21 1.97 1.33
N MET A 72 4.53 1.72 2.45
CA MET A 72 3.91 0.42 2.73
C MET A 72 2.87 0.04 1.69
N LEU A 73 2.06 1.00 1.24
CA LEU A 73 1.04 0.75 0.22
C LEU A 73 1.67 0.35 -1.13
N MET A 74 2.76 1.00 -1.53
CA MET A 74 3.52 0.64 -2.73
C MET A 74 4.09 -0.78 -2.63
N GLU A 75 4.73 -1.12 -1.51
CA GLU A 75 5.26 -2.46 -1.26
C GLU A 75 4.15 -3.53 -1.35
N MET A 76 2.99 -3.28 -0.74
CA MET A 76 1.85 -4.21 -0.77
C MET A 76 1.29 -4.40 -2.19
N ILE A 77 1.24 -3.34 -3.01
CA ILE A 77 0.81 -3.43 -4.40
C ILE A 77 1.82 -4.23 -5.23
N GLU A 78 3.12 -3.98 -5.07
CA GLU A 78 4.19 -4.70 -5.77
C GLU A 78 4.25 -6.18 -5.38
N GLU A 79 4.08 -6.49 -4.08
CA GLU A 79 4.02 -7.87 -3.59
C GLU A 79 2.76 -8.60 -4.10
N TRP A 80 1.63 -7.91 -4.18
CA TRP A 80 0.40 -8.46 -4.75
C TRP A 80 0.55 -8.82 -6.24
N GLN A 81 1.25 -8.00 -7.02
CA GLN A 81 1.58 -8.27 -8.43
C GLN A 81 2.58 -9.43 -8.60
N SER A 82 3.43 -9.67 -7.59
CA SER A 82 4.50 -10.66 -7.66
C SER A 82 4.06 -12.07 -7.26
N CYS A 83 2.80 -12.26 -6.86
CA CYS A 83 2.23 -13.54 -6.43
C CYS A 83 1.59 -14.36 -7.58
N ASP A 84 1.79 -13.96 -8.84
CA ASP A 84 1.41 -14.73 -10.04
C ASP A 84 2.49 -15.72 -10.50
#